data_AF-A0A8J3P0Q4-F1
#
_entry.id   AF-A0A8J3P0Q4-F1
#
_cell.length_a   1.000
_cell.length_b   1.000
_cell.length_c   1.000
_cell.angle_alpha   90.00
_cell.angle_beta   90.00
_cell.angle_gamma   90.00
#
_symmetry.space_group_name_H-M   'P 1'
#
loop_
_entity.id
_entity.type
_entity.pdbx_description
1 polymer ?
#
loop_
_entity_poly.entity_id
_entity_poly.type
_entity_poly.pdbx_seq_one_letter_code
_entity_poly.pdbx_strand_id
1 'polypeptide(L)'
;MRLQQPRPADETQATPFGINLALGAVVVCVSTILAGAFVTEEPGRLMLAAAVTGVFAAVVADTRASLLTGLLGFLLFDGFLVNRFGELSWDGVTTLFNLTVFGVAVGVGLGQRWIRQAVARPARTPDADPVVTELITASRQGV
;
A
#
# COMPACT_ATOMS: atom_id res chain seq x y z
N MET A 1 39.68 -20.43 -18.15
CA MET A 1 38.25 -20.77 -17.95
C MET A 1 37.68 -19.85 -16.88
N ARG A 2 36.95 -18.81 -17.27
CA ARG A 2 36.22 -17.94 -16.34
C ARG A 2 34.84 -18.57 -16.13
N LEU A 3 34.55 -18.97 -14.89
CA LEU A 3 33.21 -19.40 -14.47
C LEU A 3 32.27 -18.22 -14.73
N GLN A 4 31.33 -18.38 -15.67
CA GLN A 4 30.18 -17.49 -15.79
C GLN A 4 29.42 -17.59 -14.46
N GLN A 5 29.54 -16.57 -13.62
CA GLN A 5 28.67 -16.46 -12.46
C GLN A 5 27.22 -16.44 -12.97
N PRO A 6 26.34 -17.30 -12.44
CA PRO A 6 24.92 -17.24 -12.75
C PRO A 6 24.43 -15.84 -12.36
N ARG A 7 24.04 -15.04 -13.36
CA ARG A 7 23.36 -13.77 -13.16
C ARG A 7 22.09 -14.10 -12.36
N PRO A 8 21.89 -13.54 -11.16
CA PRO A 8 20.66 -13.76 -10.41
C PRO A 8 19.50 -13.24 -11.27
N ALA A 9 18.80 -14.15 -11.92
CA ALA A 9 17.53 -13.89 -12.59
C ALA A 9 16.47 -13.88 -11.50
N ASP A 10 16.31 -12.73 -10.83
CA ASP A 10 15.08 -12.25 -10.19
C ASP A 10 15.42 -11.08 -9.24
N GLU A 11 16.01 -10.01 -9.77
CA GLU A 11 15.62 -8.70 -9.24
C GLU A 11 14.21 -8.47 -9.76
N THR A 12 13.21 -8.87 -8.96
CA THR A 12 11.81 -8.47 -9.17
C THR A 12 11.80 -6.97 -9.36
N GLN A 13 11.73 -6.53 -10.61
CA GLN A 13 11.95 -5.15 -11.00
C GLN A 13 10.81 -4.32 -10.39
N ALA A 14 11.07 -3.77 -9.21
CA ALA A 14 10.08 -3.02 -8.46
C ALA A 14 9.57 -1.89 -9.35
N THR A 15 8.26 -1.82 -9.54
CA THR A 15 7.63 -0.81 -10.39
C THR A 15 8.09 0.57 -9.95
N PRO A 16 8.66 1.40 -10.85
CA PRO A 16 9.11 2.74 -10.50
C PRO A 16 8.01 3.55 -9.80
N PHE A 17 8.39 4.27 -8.74
CA PHE A 17 7.48 5.08 -7.92
C PHE A 17 6.51 5.95 -8.75
N GLY A 18 7.01 6.59 -9.81
CA GLY A 18 6.20 7.44 -10.68
C GLY A 18 5.04 6.71 -11.37
N ILE A 19 5.22 5.45 -11.75
CA ILE A 19 4.17 4.64 -12.40
C ILE A 19 3.10 4.26 -11.38
N ASN A 20 3.50 3.84 -10.18
CA ASN A 20 2.55 3.54 -9.10
C ASN A 20 1.74 4.78 -8.70
N LEU A 21 2.40 5.95 -8.62
CA LEU A 21 1.72 7.21 -8.32
C LEU A 21 0.74 7.61 -9.43
N ALA A 22 1.13 7.47 -10.70
CA ALA A 22 0.26 7.78 -11.84
C ALA A 22 -0.99 6.86 -11.86
N LEU A 23 -0.81 5.56 -11.60
CA LEU A 23 -1.93 4.63 -11.47
C LEU A 23 -2.84 5.01 -10.30
N GLY A 24 -2.28 5.37 -9.15
CA GLY A 24 -3.04 5.87 -8.00
C GLY A 24 -3.88 7.10 -8.34
N ALA A 25 -3.27 8.08 -9.00
CA ALA A 25 -3.96 9.29 -9.44
C ALA A 25 -5.13 8.97 -10.40
N VAL A 26 -4.92 8.08 -11.38
CA VAL A 26 -5.99 7.66 -12.31
C VAL A 26 -7.14 6.96 -11.56
N VAL A 27 -6.82 6.03 -10.66
CA VAL A 27 -7.82 5.31 -9.86
C VAL A 27 -8.65 6.26 -9.01
N VAL A 28 -8.00 7.22 -8.35
CA VAL A 28 -8.69 8.24 -7.54
C VAL A 28 -9.57 9.12 -8.42
N CYS A 29 -9.06 9.64 -9.55
CA CYS A 29 -9.85 10.48 -10.44
C CYS A 29 -11.12 9.74 -10.94
N VAL A 30 -10.97 8.50 -11.41
CA VAL A 30 -12.11 7.69 -11.87
C VAL A 30 -13.09 7.46 -10.72
N SER A 31 -12.60 7.13 -9.53
CA SER A 31 -13.44 6.94 -8.34
C SER A 31 -14.22 8.20 -7.98
N THR A 32 -13.57 9.36 -7.98
CA THR A 32 -14.20 10.66 -7.71
C THR A 32 -15.30 10.98 -8.74
N ILE A 33 -15.06 10.72 -10.03
CA ILE A 33 -16.06 10.89 -11.10
C ILE A 33 -17.25 9.96 -10.87
N LEU A 34 -17.00 8.67 -10.59
CA LEU A 34 -18.06 7.69 -10.32
C LEU A 34 -18.86 8.06 -9.06
N ALA A 35 -18.19 8.51 -8.01
CA ALA A 35 -18.83 8.97 -6.78
C ALA A 35 -19.74 10.17 -7.04
N GLY A 36 -19.26 11.15 -7.81
CA GLY A 36 -20.06 12.32 -8.20
C GLY A 36 -21.25 11.98 -9.10
N ALA A 37 -21.09 11.00 -10.00
CA ALA A 37 -22.11 10.62 -10.97
C ALA A 37 -23.22 9.73 -10.38
N PHE A 38 -22.86 8.77 -9.52
CA PHE A 38 -23.78 7.71 -9.09
C PHE A 38 -24.24 7.80 -7.64
N VAL A 39 -23.48 8.47 -6.76
CA VAL A 39 -23.84 8.58 -5.35
C VAL A 39 -24.43 9.95 -5.09
N THR A 40 -25.67 10.02 -4.63
CA THR A 40 -26.36 11.29 -4.33
C THR A 40 -26.10 11.78 -2.90
N GLU A 41 -25.84 10.86 -1.97
CA GLU A 41 -25.58 11.18 -0.56
C GLU A 41 -24.11 11.54 -0.31
N GLU A 42 -23.85 12.67 0.36
CA GLU A 42 -22.50 13.07 0.76
C GLU A 42 -21.71 12.02 1.55
N PRO A 43 -22.25 11.39 2.62
CA PRO A 43 -21.48 10.39 3.37
C PRO A 43 -21.14 9.16 2.52
N GLY A 44 -22.00 8.80 1.58
CA GLY A 44 -21.76 7.69 0.65
C GLY A 44 -20.58 7.98 -0.28
N ARG A 45 -20.45 9.21 -0.77
CA ARG A 45 -19.34 9.63 -1.63
C ARG A 45 -18.00 9.58 -0.91
N LEU A 46 -17.98 10.06 0.34
CA LEU A 46 -16.79 10.05 1.19
C LEU A 46 -16.33 8.62 1.46
N MET A 47 -17.27 7.75 1.83
CA MET A 47 -16.97 6.34 2.09
C MET A 47 -16.45 5.61 0.85
N LEU A 48 -17.04 5.87 -0.32
CA LEU A 48 -16.57 5.28 -1.59
C LEU A 48 -15.14 5.73 -1.92
N ALA A 49 -14.86 7.04 -1.87
CA ALA A 49 -13.54 7.58 -2.18
C ALA A 49 -12.48 7.09 -1.18
N ALA A 50 -12.80 7.07 0.11
CA ALA A 50 -11.93 6.55 1.16
C ALA A 50 -11.68 5.04 0.98
N ALA A 51 -12.72 4.25 0.70
CA ALA A 51 -12.60 2.81 0.49
C ALA A 51 -11.71 2.48 -0.72
N VAL A 52 -11.90 3.15 -1.85
CA VAL A 52 -11.06 2.94 -3.04
C VAL A 52 -9.60 3.28 -2.75
N THR A 53 -9.36 4.37 -2.03
CA THR A 53 -8.00 4.77 -1.62
C THR A 53 -7.37 3.74 -0.66
N GLY A 54 -8.14 3.23 0.31
CA GLY A 54 -7.68 2.19 1.23
C GLY A 54 -7.36 0.87 0.53
N VAL A 55 -8.19 0.47 -0.45
CA VAL A 55 -7.93 -0.72 -1.29
C VAL A 55 -6.65 -0.51 -2.11
N PHE A 56 -6.46 0.66 -2.70
CA PHE A 56 -5.23 0.97 -3.43
C PHE A 56 -3.99 0.86 -2.52
N ALA A 57 -4.05 1.40 -1.31
CA ALA A 57 -2.97 1.31 -0.33
C ALA A 57 -2.68 -0.13 0.13
N ALA A 58 -3.68 -1.01 0.11
CA ALA A 58 -3.49 -2.44 0.41
C ALA A 58 -2.79 -3.20 -0.73
N VAL A 59 -3.01 -2.79 -1.98
CA VAL A 59 -2.49 -3.48 -3.18
C VAL A 59 -1.10 -2.97 -3.58
N VAL A 60 -0.84 -1.66 -3.45
CA VAL A 60 0.40 -1.06 -3.95
C VAL A 60 1.54 -1.20 -2.96
N ALA A 61 2.68 -1.68 -3.47
CA ALA A 61 3.85 -1.98 -2.66
C ALA A 61 4.55 -0.73 -2.08
N ASP A 62 4.27 0.44 -2.66
CA ASP A 62 4.93 1.69 -2.31
C ASP A 62 4.09 2.53 -1.34
N THR A 63 4.58 2.64 -0.11
CA THR A 63 3.95 3.44 0.95
C THR A 63 3.89 4.92 0.59
N ARG A 64 4.91 5.45 -0.10
CA ARG A 64 4.95 6.87 -0.49
C ARG A 64 3.89 7.15 -1.56
N ALA A 65 3.76 6.26 -2.54
CA ALA A 65 2.73 6.39 -3.57
C ALA A 65 1.33 6.32 -2.96
N SER A 66 1.12 5.44 -1.98
CA SER A 66 -0.17 5.29 -1.28
C SER A 66 -0.54 6.54 -0.47
N LEU A 67 0.41 7.14 0.23
CA LEU A 67 0.18 8.38 1.00
C LEU A 67 -0.16 9.56 0.08
N LEU A 68 0.58 9.74 -1.01
CA LEU A 68 0.30 10.81 -1.97
C LEU A 68 -1.03 10.59 -2.70
N THR A 69 -1.37 9.34 -3.01
CA THR A 69 -2.66 8.99 -3.61
C THR A 69 -3.80 9.31 -2.65
N GLY A 70 -3.65 9.02 -1.35
CA GLY A 70 -4.65 9.40 -0.36
C GLY A 70 -4.79 10.91 -0.17
N LEU A 71 -3.68 11.65 -0.22
CA LEU A 71 -3.71 13.10 -0.21
C LEU A 71 -4.44 13.66 -1.44
N LEU A 72 -4.14 13.13 -2.63
CA LEU A 72 -4.85 13.49 -3.87
C LEU A 72 -6.35 13.18 -3.76
N GLY A 73 -6.72 12.01 -3.25
CA GLY A 73 -8.11 11.62 -3.05
C GLY A 73 -8.86 12.54 -2.10
N PHE A 74 -8.20 12.97 -1.02
CA PHE A 74 -8.75 13.96 -0.12
C PHE A 74 -8.95 15.32 -0.81
N LEU A 75 -7.95 15.84 -1.55
CA LEU A 75 -8.07 17.10 -2.28
C LEU A 75 -9.17 17.06 -3.34
N LEU A 76 -9.28 15.96 -4.08
CA LEU A 76 -10.32 15.75 -5.09
C LEU A 76 -11.70 15.65 -4.43
N PHE A 77 -11.82 15.00 -3.27
CA PHE A 77 -13.08 14.94 -2.55
C PHE A 77 -13.51 16.33 -2.04
N ASP A 78 -12.61 17.03 -1.36
CA ASP A 78 -12.88 18.35 -0.77
C ASP A 78 -13.16 19.41 -1.84
N GLY A 79 -12.33 19.45 -2.88
CA GLY A 79 -12.42 20.45 -3.94
C GLY A 79 -13.45 20.16 -5.05
N PHE A 80 -13.82 18.91 -5.34
CA PHE A 80 -14.81 18.61 -6.39
C PHE A 80 -16.16 18.12 -5.87
N LEU A 81 -16.19 17.34 -4.78
CA LEU A 81 -17.41 16.68 -4.31
C LEU A 81 -18.14 17.48 -3.25
N VAL A 82 -17.40 18.08 -2.31
CA VAL A 82 -17.95 18.93 -1.26
C VAL A 82 -18.21 20.32 -1.83
N ASN A 83 -17.16 20.98 -2.32
CA ASN A 83 -17.28 22.31 -2.90
C ASN A 83 -17.34 22.23 -4.42
N ARG A 84 -18.55 22.12 -4.98
CA ARG A 84 -18.80 21.99 -6.44
C ARG A 84 -18.15 23.07 -7.33
N PHE A 85 -17.61 24.14 -6.74
CA PHE A 85 -16.91 25.24 -7.41
C PHE A 85 -15.38 25.19 -7.31
N GLY A 86 -14.78 24.19 -6.68
CA GLY A 86 -13.32 24.13 -6.52
C GLY A 86 -12.77 24.99 -5.38
N GLU A 87 -13.63 25.59 -4.56
CA GLU A 87 -13.19 26.33 -3.38
C GLU A 87 -12.80 25.33 -2.28
N LEU A 88 -11.52 25.29 -1.90
CA LEU A 88 -11.11 24.60 -0.68
C LEU A 88 -11.51 25.46 0.53
N SER A 89 -12.73 25.25 1.04
CA SER A 89 -13.13 25.84 2.31
C SER A 89 -12.58 24.98 3.45
N TRP A 90 -11.52 25.48 4.09
CA TRP A 90 -10.96 24.85 5.28
C TRP A 90 -11.84 25.16 6.50
N ASP A 91 -13.06 24.63 6.50
CA ASP A 91 -13.91 24.59 7.69
C ASP A 91 -13.29 23.55 8.62
N GLY A 92 -12.44 24.03 9.53
CA GLY A 92 -11.42 23.23 10.22
C GLY A 92 -11.92 21.91 10.83
N VAL A 93 -13.15 21.82 11.31
CA VAL A 93 -13.71 20.58 11.89
C VAL A 93 -14.07 19.54 10.82
N THR A 94 -14.80 19.95 9.78
CA THR A 94 -15.23 19.05 8.69
C THR A 94 -14.03 18.59 7.86
N THR A 95 -13.11 19.51 7.60
CA THR A 95 -11.86 19.23 6.89
C THR A 95 -11.04 18.18 7.64
N LEU A 96 -10.90 18.34 8.96
CA LEU A 96 -10.14 17.42 9.81
C LEU A 96 -10.83 16.06 9.91
N PHE A 97 -12.16 16.02 9.97
CA PHE A 97 -12.91 14.76 9.93
C PHE A 97 -12.67 14.00 8.62
N ASN A 98 -12.82 14.68 7.48
CA ASN A 98 -12.59 14.09 6.15
C ASN A 98 -11.15 13.58 6.00
N LEU A 99 -10.17 14.38 6.43
CA LEU A 99 -8.76 14.00 6.43
C LEU A 99 -8.51 12.77 7.31
N THR A 100 -9.16 12.70 8.47
CA THR A 100 -9.04 11.56 9.39
C THR A 100 -9.59 10.30 8.76
N VAL A 101 -10.73 10.37 8.06
CA VAL A 101 -11.32 9.20 7.38
C VAL A 101 -10.39 8.68 6.29
N PHE A 102 -9.82 9.55 5.45
CA PHE A 102 -8.82 9.16 4.45
C PHE A 102 -7.56 8.57 5.10
N GLY A 103 -7.07 9.20 6.17
CA GLY A 103 -5.91 8.71 6.92
C GLY A 103 -6.13 7.32 7.51
N VAL A 104 -7.31 7.07 8.10
CA VAL A 104 -7.70 5.76 8.63
C VAL A 104 -7.80 4.74 7.50
N ALA A 105 -8.44 5.07 6.38
CA ALA A 105 -8.58 4.13 5.26
C ALA A 105 -7.22 3.71 4.68
N VAL A 106 -6.30 4.65 4.47
CA VAL A 106 -4.93 4.37 4.04
C VAL A 106 -4.18 3.56 5.11
N GLY A 107 -4.31 3.93 6.38
CA GLY A 107 -3.70 3.22 7.51
C GLY A 107 -4.17 1.77 7.61
N VAL A 108 -5.46 1.51 7.43
CA VAL A 108 -6.04 0.16 7.39
C VAL A 108 -5.48 -0.63 6.22
N GLY A 109 -5.40 -0.04 5.02
CA GLY A 109 -4.83 -0.71 3.84
C GLY A 109 -3.36 -1.11 4.05
N LEU A 110 -2.55 -0.19 4.57
CA LEU A 110 -1.14 -0.44 4.91
C LEU A 110 -1.01 -1.50 6.02
N GLY A 111 -1.86 -1.45 7.05
CA GLY A 111 -1.89 -2.41 8.15
C GLY A 111 -2.25 -3.82 7.69
N GLN A 112 -3.27 -3.96 6.83
CA GLN A 112 -3.63 -5.26 6.24
C GLN A 112 -2.47 -5.87 5.46
N ARG A 113 -1.74 -5.04 4.72
CA ARG A 113 -0.55 -5.50 3.99
C ARG A 113 0.56 -5.96 4.94
N TRP A 114 0.82 -5.22 6.00
CA TRP A 114 1.82 -5.60 7.00
C TRP A 114 1.47 -6.95 7.65
N ILE A 115 0.19 -7.17 7.98
CA ILE A 115 -0.30 -8.44 8.51
C ILE A 115 -0.09 -9.57 7.50
N ARG A 116 -0.45 -9.37 6.22
CA ARG A 116 -0.23 -10.37 5.16
C ARG A 116 1.25 -10.74 5.01
N GLN A 117 2.14 -9.75 5.09
CA GLN A 117 3.59 -10.00 5.04
C GLN A 117 4.10 -10.73 6.28
N ALA A 118 3.54 -10.43 7.46
CA ALA A 118 3.90 -11.11 8.71
C ALA A 118 3.44 -12.58 8.71
N VAL A 119 2.24 -12.86 8.20
CA VAL A 119 1.69 -14.22 8.09
C VAL A 119 2.38 -15.03 6.97
N ALA A 120 2.73 -14.37 5.87
CA ALA A 120 3.39 -15.03 4.74
C ALA A 120 4.88 -15.31 4.97
N ARG A 121 5.48 -14.87 6.08
CA ARG A 121 6.82 -15.32 6.49
C ARG A 121 6.69 -16.75 7.00
N PRO A 122 7.13 -17.78 6.24
CA PRO A 122 7.23 -19.11 6.80
C PRO A 122 8.18 -19.01 8.00
N ALA A 123 7.86 -19.71 9.08
CA ALA A 123 8.82 -19.91 10.15
C ALA A 123 10.13 -20.32 9.48
N ARG A 124 11.18 -19.51 9.65
CA ARG A 124 12.52 -19.84 9.19
C ARG A 124 12.78 -21.20 9.81
N THR A 125 12.63 -22.27 9.02
CA THR A 125 13.07 -23.59 9.44
C THR A 125 14.50 -23.33 9.85
N PRO A 126 14.90 -23.59 11.10
CA PRO A 126 16.30 -23.65 11.45
C PRO A 126 16.83 -24.73 10.54
N ASP A 127 17.32 -24.32 9.37
CA ASP A 127 18.10 -25.15 8.48
C ASP A 127 19.16 -25.67 9.43
N ALA A 128 19.15 -26.99 9.66
CA ALA A 128 20.01 -27.61 10.64
C ALA A 128 21.41 -27.12 10.32
N ASP A 129 21.92 -26.19 11.14
CA ASP A 129 23.13 -25.44 10.81
C ASP A 129 24.14 -26.47 10.32
N PRO A 130 24.70 -26.35 9.10
CA PRO A 130 25.62 -27.35 8.59
C PRO A 130 26.78 -27.56 9.58
N VAL A 131 27.09 -26.54 10.37
CA VAL A 131 28.01 -26.55 11.52
C VAL A 131 27.54 -27.47 12.66
N VAL A 132 26.25 -27.48 13.02
CA VAL A 132 25.70 -28.39 14.03
C VAL A 132 25.70 -29.83 13.51
N THR A 133 25.40 -30.01 12.21
CA THR A 133 25.47 -31.33 11.56
C THR A 133 26.92 -31.84 11.48
N GLU A 134 27.89 -30.97 11.19
CA GLU A 134 29.33 -31.30 11.21
C GLU A 134 29.85 -31.62 12.61
N LEU A 135 29.48 -30.83 13.63
CA LEU A 135 29.91 -31.06 15.02
C LEU A 135 29.40 -32.41 15.56
N ILE A 136 28.15 -32.77 15.25
CA ILE A 136 27.57 -34.06 15.64
C ILE A 136 28.26 -35.22 14.91
N THR A 137 28.64 -35.01 13.64
CA THR A 137 29.32 -36.05 12.84
C THR A 137 30.77 -36.25 13.28
N ALA A 138 31.50 -35.16 13.55
CA ALA A 138 32.87 -35.19 14.04
C ALA A 138 32.98 -35.83 15.44
N SER A 139 32.01 -35.57 16.32
CA SER A 139 31.93 -36.18 17.65
C SER A 139 31.73 -37.70 17.62
N ARG A 140 31.21 -38.28 16.54
CA ARG A 140 30.92 -39.72 16.43
C ARG A 140 32.10 -40.57 15.94
N GLN A 141 33.14 -39.96 15.37
CA GLN A 141 34.30 -40.67 14.81
C GLN A 141 35.52 -40.72 15.74
N GLY A 142 35.43 -40.15 16.94
CA GLY A 142 36.54 -40.05 17.90
C GLY A 142 36.60 -41.12 19.00
N VAL A 143 35.90 -42.26 18.87
CA VAL A 143 35.90 -43.38 19.84
C VAL A 143 36.19 -44.68 19.11
#